data_AF-A0A2N2MWP1-F1
#
_entry.id   AF-A0A2N2MWP1-F1
#
_cell.length_a   1.000
_cell.length_b   1.000
_cell.length_c   1.000
_cell.angle_alpha   90.00
_cell.angle_beta   90.00
_cell.angle_gamma   90.00
#
_symmetry.space_group_name_H-M   'P 1'
#
loop_
_entity.id
_entity.type
_entity.pdbx_description
1 polymer ?
#
loop_
_entity_poly.entity_id
_entity_poly.type
_entity_poly.pdbx_seq_one_letter_code
_entity_poly.pdbx_strand_id
1 'polypeptide(L)'
;MDQEKIPKHAGNINAQKHGGAGAVYKIKNNQPFTGLASEVEKQLTVDLANEGPTALLQLDCIRLHTAAELYWSAILGAAEAGDMDKFSGYVKVYGWLAASGARLLAQMAATNGKEAPTKAIDVLKSLNRGK
;
A
#
# COMPACT_ATOMS: atom_id res chain seq x y z
N MET A 1 -17.34 -1.53 40.11
CA MET A 1 -17.71 -0.53 39.08
C MET A 1 -16.50 -0.38 38.18
N ASP A 2 -16.42 -1.23 37.16
CA ASP A 2 -15.31 -1.24 36.21
C ASP A 2 -15.45 -0.06 35.26
N GLN A 3 -14.46 0.83 35.27
CA GLN A 3 -14.34 1.89 34.29
C GLN A 3 -13.88 1.27 32.97
N GLU A 4 -14.86 1.02 32.09
CA GLU A 4 -14.66 0.66 30.70
C GLU A 4 -13.78 1.72 30.03
N LYS A 5 -12.54 1.35 29.71
CA LYS A 5 -11.57 2.22 29.01
C LYS A 5 -12.10 2.50 27.61
N ILE A 6 -12.79 3.63 27.44
CA ILE A 6 -13.17 4.16 26.14
C ILE A 6 -11.88 4.36 25.32
N PRO A 7 -11.70 3.68 24.17
CA PRO A 7 -10.49 3.79 23.38
C PRO A 7 -10.33 5.22 22.87
N LYS A 8 -9.13 5.79 23.05
CA LYS A 8 -8.70 7.18 22.70
C LYS A 8 -8.83 7.56 21.21
N HIS A 9 -9.55 6.79 20.41
CA HIS A 9 -9.77 7.02 18.99
C HIS A 9 -11.26 7.21 18.62
N ALA A 10 -12.18 7.15 19.59
CA ALA A 10 -13.62 7.35 19.40
C ALA A 10 -14.03 8.81 19.07
N GLY A 11 -13.17 9.59 18.41
CA GLY A 11 -13.46 10.98 18.08
C GLY A 11 -12.44 11.70 17.18
N ASN A 12 -11.42 11.01 16.64
CA ASN A 12 -10.50 11.67 15.71
C ASN A 12 -11.00 11.56 14.27
N ILE A 13 -11.92 12.46 13.92
CA ILE A 13 -12.57 12.59 12.61
C ILE A 13 -11.52 12.73 11.48
N ASN A 14 -10.33 13.29 11.76
CA ASN A 14 -9.26 13.45 10.77
C ASN A 14 -8.54 12.13 10.46
N ALA A 15 -8.44 11.21 11.42
CA ALA A 15 -7.90 9.86 11.19
C ALA A 15 -8.88 9.00 10.35
N GLN A 16 -10.18 9.25 10.49
CA GLN A 16 -11.22 8.67 9.62
C GLN A 16 -11.19 9.29 8.21
N LYS A 17 -10.82 10.56 8.08
CA LYS A 17 -10.77 11.30 6.80
C LYS A 17 -9.64 10.87 5.86
N HIS A 18 -8.52 10.37 6.39
CA HIS A 18 -7.34 9.96 5.60
C HIS A 18 -7.08 8.45 5.54
N GLY A 19 -8.00 7.61 6.02
CA GLY A 19 -8.07 6.15 5.81
C GLY A 19 -6.91 5.29 6.34
N GLY A 20 -5.66 5.62 6.03
CA GLY A 20 -4.47 4.80 6.26
C GLY A 20 -4.12 4.59 7.73
N ALA A 21 -4.12 5.64 8.55
CA ALA A 21 -3.84 5.49 9.99
C ALA A 21 -4.91 4.63 10.69
N GLY A 22 -6.17 4.77 10.28
CA GLY A 22 -7.28 3.92 10.74
C GLY A 22 -7.09 2.47 10.30
N ALA A 23 -6.71 2.23 9.05
CA ALA A 23 -6.43 0.89 8.53
C ALA A 23 -5.32 0.18 9.31
N VAL A 24 -4.18 0.85 9.56
CA VAL A 24 -3.07 0.29 10.34
C VAL A 24 -3.51 -0.10 11.76
N TYR A 25 -4.30 0.74 12.43
CA TYR A 25 -4.84 0.42 13.74
C TYR A 25 -5.74 -0.83 13.69
N LYS A 26 -6.61 -0.95 12.67
CA LYS A 26 -7.51 -2.09 12.51
C LYS A 26 -6.75 -3.40 12.27
N ILE A 27 -5.71 -3.38 11.41
CA ILE A 27 -4.82 -4.52 11.19
C ILE A 27 -4.18 -4.96 12.51
N LYS A 28 -3.59 -4.02 13.26
CA LYS A 28 -2.91 -4.32 14.53
C LYS A 28 -3.82 -4.99 15.56
N ASN A 29 -5.11 -4.65 15.56
CA ASN A 29 -6.09 -5.16 16.52
C ASN A 29 -6.97 -6.29 15.95
N ASN A 30 -6.65 -6.81 14.77
CA ASN A 30 -7.44 -7.84 14.07
C ASN A 30 -8.94 -7.47 13.96
N GLN A 31 -9.22 -6.22 13.64
CA GLN A 31 -10.58 -5.69 13.48
C GLN A 31 -10.87 -5.42 12.00
N PRO A 32 -12.14 -5.51 11.57
CA PRO A 32 -12.52 -5.21 10.19
C PRO A 32 -12.31 -3.73 9.85
N PHE A 33 -12.01 -3.45 8.58
CA PHE A 33 -11.93 -2.08 8.07
C PHE A 33 -13.31 -1.40 8.07
N THR A 34 -13.30 -0.08 8.19
CA THR A 34 -14.51 0.76 8.24
C THR A 34 -14.30 2.03 7.42
N GLY A 35 -15.37 2.60 6.87
CA GLY A 35 -15.31 3.83 6.06
C GLY A 35 -14.44 3.64 4.81
N LEU A 36 -13.62 4.65 4.49
CA LEU A 36 -12.76 4.67 3.30
C LEU A 36 -11.86 3.43 3.17
N ALA A 37 -11.34 2.91 4.29
CA ALA A 37 -10.49 1.70 4.25
C ALA A 37 -11.27 0.46 3.79
N SER A 38 -12.56 0.35 4.15
CA SER A 38 -13.42 -0.76 3.70
C SER A 38 -13.78 -0.63 2.22
N GLU A 39 -13.96 0.59 1.73
CA GLU A 39 -14.20 0.85 0.30
C GLU A 39 -12.97 0.50 -0.54
N VAL A 40 -11.78 0.89 -0.09
CA VAL A 40 -10.51 0.52 -0.74
C VAL A 40 -10.30 -1.00 -0.72
N GLU A 41 -10.55 -1.68 0.40
CA GLU A 41 -10.47 -3.15 0.48
C GLU A 41 -11.41 -3.83 -0.53
N LYS A 42 -12.66 -3.35 -0.65
CA LYS A 42 -13.63 -3.88 -1.62
C LYS A 42 -13.11 -3.71 -3.04
N GLN A 43 -12.59 -2.52 -3.39
CA GLN A 43 -12.05 -2.27 -4.71
C GLN A 43 -10.84 -3.16 -5.00
N LEU A 44 -9.89 -3.27 -4.07
CA LEU A 44 -8.72 -4.15 -4.22
C LEU A 44 -9.12 -5.62 -4.37
N THR A 45 -10.19 -6.06 -3.70
CA THR A 45 -10.74 -7.41 -3.87
C THR A 45 -11.31 -7.62 -5.28
N VAL A 46 -12.02 -6.63 -5.81
CA VAL A 46 -12.55 -6.65 -7.18
C VAL A 46 -11.40 -6.66 -8.19
N ASP A 47 -10.42 -5.77 -8.05
CA ASP A 47 -9.27 -5.67 -8.95
C ASP A 47 -8.45 -6.97 -8.91
N LEU A 48 -8.22 -7.54 -7.72
CA LEU A 48 -7.56 -8.84 -7.58
C LEU A 48 -8.33 -9.98 -8.25
N ALA A 49 -9.65 -9.96 -8.18
CA ALA A 49 -10.50 -10.97 -8.82
C ALA A 49 -10.50 -10.85 -10.35
N ASN A 50 -10.45 -9.62 -10.87
CA ASN A 50 -10.56 -9.33 -12.30
C ASN A 50 -9.21 -9.41 -13.02
N GLU A 51 -8.17 -8.79 -12.46
CA GLU A 51 -6.87 -8.60 -13.12
C GLU A 51 -5.79 -9.53 -12.57
N GLY A 52 -5.99 -10.05 -11.35
CA GLY A 52 -5.05 -10.95 -10.70
C GLY A 52 -3.89 -10.24 -9.98
N PRO A 53 -3.11 -11.00 -9.19
CA PRO A 53 -2.09 -10.43 -8.31
C PRO A 53 -0.93 -9.77 -9.07
N THR A 54 -0.56 -10.29 -10.24
CA THR A 54 0.53 -9.73 -11.05
C THR A 54 0.19 -8.33 -11.56
N ALA A 55 -1.04 -8.09 -11.99
CA ALA A 55 -1.49 -6.79 -12.48
C ALA A 55 -1.45 -5.73 -11.36
N LEU A 56 -1.87 -6.10 -10.15
CA LEU A 56 -1.78 -5.21 -8.98
C LEU A 56 -0.32 -4.87 -8.62
N LEU A 57 0.59 -5.85 -8.67
CA LEU A 57 2.03 -5.61 -8.44
C LEU A 57 2.62 -4.68 -9.51
N GLN A 58 2.23 -4.84 -10.78
CA GLN A 58 2.63 -3.95 -11.87
C GLN A 58 2.14 -2.52 -11.63
N LEU A 59 0.86 -2.38 -11.25
CA LEU A 59 0.26 -1.08 -10.97
C LEU A 59 0.96 -0.36 -9.81
N ASP A 60 1.22 -1.06 -8.70
CA ASP A 60 1.91 -0.48 -7.55
C ASP A 60 3.37 -0.15 -7.88
N CYS A 61 4.04 -0.98 -8.69
CA CYS A 61 5.38 -0.71 -9.20
C CYS A 61 5.40 0.61 -10.01
N ILE A 62 4.44 0.79 -10.93
CA ILE A 62 4.29 2.02 -11.71
C ILE A 62 4.09 3.21 -10.77
N ARG A 63 3.14 3.13 -9.82
CA ARG A 63 2.85 4.21 -8.87
C ARG A 63 4.08 4.63 -8.06
N LEU A 64 4.84 3.66 -7.53
CA LEU A 64 6.02 3.92 -6.73
C LEU A 64 7.14 4.57 -7.55
N HIS A 65 7.39 4.08 -8.76
CA HIS A 65 8.41 4.66 -9.64
C HIS A 65 8.00 6.05 -10.15
N THR A 66 6.74 6.25 -10.53
CA THR A 66 6.23 7.59 -10.90
C THR A 66 6.41 8.58 -9.76
N ALA A 67 6.07 8.20 -8.53
CA ALA A 67 6.32 9.07 -7.37
C ALA A 67 7.81 9.33 -7.15
N ALA A 68 8.67 8.31 -7.32
CA ALA A 68 10.13 8.47 -7.20
C ALA A 68 10.68 9.47 -8.22
N GLU A 69 10.25 9.41 -9.48
CA GLU A 69 10.68 10.35 -10.53
C GLU A 69 10.31 11.82 -10.21
N LEU A 70 9.12 12.05 -9.63
CA LEU A 70 8.73 13.38 -9.19
C LEU A 70 9.64 13.89 -8.05
N TYR A 71 9.99 13.03 -7.10
CA TYR A 71 10.95 13.38 -6.06
C TYR A 71 12.36 13.59 -6.61
N TRP A 72 12.77 12.86 -7.64
CA TRP A 72 14.06 13.09 -8.30
C TRP A 72 14.14 14.49 -8.91
N SER A 73 13.08 14.91 -9.61
CA SER A 73 12.99 16.27 -10.14
C SER A 73 13.03 17.34 -9.04
N ALA A 74 12.37 17.09 -7.89
CA ALA A 74 12.43 17.97 -6.73
C ALA A 74 13.82 18.02 -6.07
N ILE A 75 14.55 16.90 -6.05
CA ILE A 75 15.95 16.82 -5.58
C ILE A 75 16.84 17.73 -6.43
N LEU A 76 16.72 17.64 -7.76
CA LEU A 76 17.51 18.48 -8.67
C LEU A 76 17.22 19.97 -8.43
N GLY A 77 15.94 20.35 -8.35
CA GLY A 77 15.57 21.74 -8.08
C GLY A 77 16.06 22.25 -6.71
N ALA A 78 16.04 21.41 -5.68
CA ALA A 78 16.59 21.79 -4.36
C ALA A 78 18.11 21.95 -4.37
N ALA A 79 18.82 21.08 -5.11
CA ALA A 79 20.27 21.16 -5.28
C ALA A 79 20.68 22.44 -6.02
N GLU A 80 19.98 22.78 -7.11
CA GLU A 80 20.20 24.01 -7.88
C GLU A 80 19.94 25.26 -7.04
N ALA A 81 18.93 25.23 -6.17
CA ALA A 81 18.61 26.34 -5.26
C ALA A 81 19.54 26.42 -4.03
N GLY A 82 20.43 25.45 -3.82
CA GLY A 82 21.28 25.37 -2.62
C GLY A 82 20.53 25.07 -1.32
N ASP A 83 19.27 24.62 -1.39
CA ASP A 83 18.42 24.30 -0.23
C ASP A 83 18.67 22.86 0.23
N MET A 84 19.72 22.70 1.04
CA MET A 84 20.20 21.39 1.49
C MET A 84 19.24 20.68 2.45
N ASP A 85 18.39 21.42 3.17
CA ASP A 85 17.39 20.84 4.07
C ASP A 85 16.29 20.15 3.27
N LYS A 86 15.75 20.81 2.23
CA LYS A 86 14.78 20.17 1.32
C LYS A 86 15.41 19.05 0.53
N PHE A 87 16.64 19.24 0.04
CA PHE A 87 17.38 18.19 -0.66
C PHE A 87 17.45 16.91 0.18
N SER A 88 17.89 17.00 1.43
CA SER A 88 17.98 15.84 2.33
C SER A 88 16.62 15.18 2.57
N GLY A 89 15.57 15.99 2.74
CA GLY A 89 14.20 15.50 2.89
C GLY A 89 13.73 14.70 1.68
N TYR A 90 13.92 15.24 0.47
CA TYR A 90 13.49 14.58 -0.77
C TYR A 90 14.30 13.32 -1.08
N VAL A 91 15.62 13.32 -0.85
CA VAL A 91 16.47 12.13 -1.02
C VAL A 91 16.01 10.95 -0.17
N LYS A 92 15.59 11.20 1.08
CA LYS A 92 15.07 10.15 1.97
C LYS A 92 13.79 9.51 1.42
N VAL A 93 12.85 10.33 0.95
CA VAL A 93 11.58 9.83 0.39
C VAL A 93 11.82 9.11 -0.93
N TYR A 94 12.65 9.68 -1.81
CA TYR A 94 13.07 9.04 -3.06
C TYR A 94 13.68 7.66 -2.80
N GLY A 95 14.63 7.55 -1.88
CA GLY A 95 15.29 6.28 -1.57
C GLY A 95 14.31 5.21 -1.10
N TRP A 96 13.32 5.59 -0.27
CA TRP A 96 12.27 4.67 0.17
C TRP A 96 11.37 4.20 -0.99
N LEU A 97 10.95 5.11 -1.87
CA LEU A 97 10.12 4.79 -3.04
C LEU A 97 10.87 3.90 -4.03
N ALA A 98 12.07 4.31 -4.44
CA ALA A 98 12.89 3.58 -5.41
C ALA A 98 13.24 2.17 -4.91
N ALA A 99 13.61 2.02 -3.63
CA ALA A 99 13.88 0.70 -3.06
C ALA A 99 12.61 -0.17 -2.97
N SER A 100 11.45 0.43 -2.71
CA SER A 100 10.18 -0.30 -2.68
C SER A 100 9.76 -0.75 -4.08
N GLY A 101 9.86 0.11 -5.09
CA GLY A 101 9.62 -0.25 -6.49
C GLY A 101 10.56 -1.35 -6.99
N ALA A 102 11.86 -1.25 -6.66
CA ALA A 102 12.85 -2.28 -7.01
C ALA A 102 12.52 -3.66 -6.41
N ARG A 103 11.99 -3.70 -5.18
CA ARG A 103 11.51 -4.97 -4.57
C ARG A 103 10.32 -5.56 -5.34
N LEU A 104 9.39 -4.73 -5.79
CA LEU A 104 8.27 -5.20 -6.62
C LEU A 104 8.74 -5.72 -7.98
N LEU A 105 9.70 -5.05 -8.63
CA LEU A 105 10.33 -5.55 -9.86
C LEU A 105 10.96 -6.94 -9.65
N ALA A 106 11.70 -7.13 -8.56
CA ALA A 106 12.29 -8.43 -8.21
C ALA A 106 11.22 -9.50 -7.97
N GLN A 107 10.12 -9.15 -7.29
CA GLN A 107 9.00 -10.06 -7.06
C GLN A 107 8.29 -10.45 -8.37
N MET A 108 8.08 -9.50 -9.29
CA MET A 108 7.53 -9.78 -10.60
C MET A 108 8.44 -10.66 -11.44
N ALA A 109 9.76 -10.41 -11.45
CA ALA A 109 10.74 -11.25 -12.13
C ALA A 109 10.72 -12.71 -11.59
N ALA A 110 10.64 -12.87 -10.27
CA ALA A 110 10.54 -14.18 -9.64
C ALA A 110 9.20 -14.90 -9.95
N THR A 111 8.13 -14.14 -10.20
CA THR A 111 6.81 -14.67 -10.56
C THR A 111 6.75 -15.07 -12.04
N ASN A 112 7.40 -14.32 -12.93
CA ASN A 112 7.50 -14.64 -14.36
C ASN A 112 8.34 -15.90 -14.64
N GLY A 113 9.29 -16.25 -13.76
CA GLY A 113 9.99 -17.53 -13.83
C GLY A 113 9.18 -18.75 -13.35
N LYS A 114 7.95 -18.54 -12.87
CA LYS A 114 7.01 -19.56 -12.36
C LYS A 114 5.63 -19.36 -12.99
N GLU A 115 5.51 -19.55 -14.30
CA GLU A 115 4.20 -19.51 -14.96
C GLU A 115 3.25 -20.56 -14.36
N ALA A 116 2.17 -20.10 -13.72
CA ALA A 116 0.82 -20.65 -13.93
C ALA A 116 -0.26 -19.69 -13.37
N PRO A 117 -1.30 -19.37 -14.15
CA PRO A 117 -2.39 -18.50 -13.71
C PRO A 117 -3.33 -19.29 -12.81
N THR A 118 -3.18 -19.16 -11.49
CA THR A 118 -4.25 -19.55 -10.57
C THR A 118 -5.21 -18.39 -10.51
N LYS A 119 -6.33 -18.47 -11.23
CA LYS A 119 -7.41 -17.49 -11.07
C LYS A 119 -7.73 -17.41 -9.58
N ALA A 120 -7.84 -16.21 -9.04
CA ALA A 120 -8.07 -15.99 -7.59
C ALA A 120 -9.30 -16.78 -7.07
N ILE A 121 -10.27 -17.05 -7.95
CA ILE A 121 -11.43 -17.89 -7.66
C ILE A 121 -11.09 -19.34 -7.32
N ASP A 122 -9.98 -19.89 -7.83
CA ASP A 122 -9.55 -21.26 -7.59
C ASP A 122 -8.82 -21.38 -6.24
N VAL A 123 -8.13 -20.32 -5.81
CA VAL A 123 -7.55 -20.20 -4.46
C VAL A 123 -8.64 -20.00 -3.40
N LEU A 124 -9.67 -19.20 -3.69
CA LEU A 124 -10.81 -19.03 -2.79
C LEU A 124 -11.67 -20.31 -2.69
N LYS A 125 -11.83 -21.06 -3.79
CA LYS A 125 -12.53 -22.35 -3.79
C LYS A 125 -11.77 -23.43 -3.04
N SER A 126 -10.43 -23.45 -3.09
CA SER A 126 -9.64 -24.43 -2.36
C SER A 126 -9.69 -24.21 -0.84
N LEU A 127 -9.77 -22.95 -0.39
CA LEU A 127 -9.95 -22.60 1.03
C LEU A 127 -11.36 -22.92 1.56
N ASN A 128 -12.40 -22.81 0.73
CA ASN A 128 -13.78 -23.13 1.13
C ASN A 128 -14.16 -24.61 1.03
N ARG A 129 -13.36 -25.45 0.35
CA ARG A 129 -13.58 -26.91 0.26
C ARG A 129 -13.01 -27.71 1.44
N GLY A 130 -12.39 -27.04 2.41
CA GLY A 130 -11.81 -27.64 3.62
C GLY A 130 -12.72 -27.69 4.85
N LYS A 131 -14.05 -27.71 4.68
CA LYS A 131 -15.02 -27.98 5.75
C LYS A 131 -15.87 -29.19 5.42
#